data_AF-A0A1W1BJ14-F1
#
_entry.id   AF-A0A1W1BJ14-F1
#
_cell.length_a   1.000
_cell.length_b   1.000
_cell.length_c   1.000
_cell.angle_alpha   90.00
_cell.angle_beta   90.00
_cell.angle_gamma   90.00
#
_symmetry.space_group_name_H-M   'P 1'
#
loop_
_entity.id
_entity.type
_entity.pdbx_description
1 polymer ?
#
loop_
_entity_poly.entity_id
_entity_poly.type
_entity_poly.pdbx_seq_one_letter_code
_entity_poly.pdbx_strand_id
1 'polypeptide(L)'
;MKRGVSITLRFISIIIILFLLLLNIEEVRTFIIAFALRVLTFIERNIITIFMSFLLVKGKFVWIIFIKKITILSVTGLGKRYLTEKVFIHHLTKNLLNPLRADIIGLIDYIKKYFTDFNIVKKIISIFIFLSSLSYIAKYMGIFLAIKVVLAKIWSFLLAFFLKISTAFIYFFTNYIWNSWITPILEIFIFSWFFSLMEKVPFINRFLQKIYAYFQDFILIIDRVLEKMFHIPLRLLMGFLVKFIRKLIRRFINIKHKSKFQELKYSHNKLPNSHIRLKIKRDKRKKLKKKSYQSIFKRLKSKRR
;
A
#
# COMPACT_ATOMS: atom_id res chain seq x y z
N MET A 1 -40.24 20.11 27.59
CA MET A 1 -39.14 20.77 26.84
C MET A 1 -39.55 21.85 25.81
N LYS A 2 -40.83 22.19 25.61
CA LYS A 2 -41.23 23.25 24.65
C LYS A 2 -41.25 24.70 25.18
N ARG A 3 -41.15 24.92 26.50
CA ARG A 3 -41.22 26.28 27.09
C ARG A 3 -39.88 27.05 27.11
N GLY A 4 -38.73 26.36 27.09
CA GLY A 4 -37.40 27.00 27.16
C GLY A 4 -36.98 27.72 25.89
N VAL A 5 -37.39 27.23 24.71
CA VAL A 5 -37.06 27.83 23.40
C VAL A 5 -37.78 29.16 23.18
N SER A 6 -38.95 29.36 23.80
CA SER A 6 -39.71 30.62 23.71
C SER A 6 -39.00 31.79 24.42
N ILE A 7 -38.35 31.52 25.56
CA ILE A 7 -37.71 32.56 26.37
C ILE A 7 -36.43 33.07 25.70
N THR A 8 -35.62 32.16 25.14
CA THR A 8 -34.39 32.55 24.43
C THR A 8 -34.68 33.34 23.16
N LEU A 9 -35.72 32.97 22.40
CA LEU A 9 -36.17 33.73 21.23
C LEU A 9 -36.67 35.15 21.58
N ARG A 10 -37.38 35.31 22.70
CA ARG A 10 -37.81 36.63 23.21
C ARG A 10 -36.65 37.49 23.68
N PHE A 11 -35.67 36.91 24.37
CA PHE A 11 -34.46 37.64 24.77
C PHE A 11 -33.63 38.09 23.56
N ILE A 12 -33.45 37.21 22.57
CA ILE A 12 -32.71 37.54 21.34
C ILE A 12 -33.43 38.66 20.57
N SER A 13 -34.77 38.62 20.46
CA SER A 13 -35.52 39.67 19.78
C SER A 13 -35.43 41.02 20.51
N ILE A 14 -35.49 41.05 21.84
CA ILE A 14 -35.29 42.29 22.62
C ILE A 14 -33.88 42.84 22.40
N ILE A 15 -32.85 41.99 22.41
CA ILE A 15 -31.46 42.40 22.17
C ILE A 15 -31.29 42.97 20.76
N ILE A 16 -31.91 42.36 19.75
CA ILE A 16 -31.88 42.85 18.37
C ILE A 16 -32.57 44.21 18.25
N ILE A 17 -33.74 44.38 18.88
CA ILE A 17 -34.47 45.66 18.85
C ILE A 17 -33.66 46.76 19.55
N LEU A 18 -33.07 46.46 20.71
CA LEU A 18 -32.20 47.39 21.43
C LEU A 18 -30.98 47.77 20.59
N PHE A 19 -30.38 46.81 19.90
CA PHE A 19 -29.24 47.04 19.01
C PHE A 19 -29.63 47.91 17.79
N LEU A 20 -30.80 47.68 17.21
CA LEU A 20 -31.32 48.50 16.11
C LEU A 20 -31.64 49.93 16.56
N LEU A 21 -32.17 50.11 17.78
CA LEU A 21 -32.38 51.43 18.37
C LEU A 21 -31.06 52.17 18.59
N LEU A 22 -30.03 51.48 19.10
CA LEU A 22 -28.69 52.04 19.27
C LEU A 22 -28.07 52.45 17.92
N LEU A 23 -28.30 51.69 16.85
CA LEU A 23 -27.83 52.06 15.49
C LEU A 23 -28.56 53.26 14.89
N ASN A 24 -29.70 53.67 15.44
CA ASN A 24 -30.43 54.84 15.00
C ASN A 24 -29.84 56.15 15.56
N ILE A 25 -29.00 56.06 16.60
CA ILE A 25 -28.25 57.19 17.14
C ILE A 25 -27.01 57.41 16.26
N GLU A 26 -26.90 58.59 15.67
CA GLU A 26 -25.88 58.90 14.66
C GLU A 26 -24.44 58.77 15.18
N GLU A 27 -24.19 59.17 16.43
CA GLU A 27 -22.89 59.03 17.09
C GLU A 27 -22.50 57.57 17.34
N VAL A 28 -23.48 56.73 17.73
CA VAL A 28 -23.25 55.31 17.98
C VAL A 28 -23.03 54.56 16.67
N ARG A 29 -23.78 54.90 15.62
CA ARG A 29 -23.62 54.34 14.28
C ARG A 29 -22.23 54.62 13.71
N THR A 30 -21.78 55.88 13.78
CA THR A 30 -20.45 56.27 13.30
C THR A 30 -19.34 55.60 14.10
N PHE A 31 -19.49 55.48 15.43
CA PHE A 31 -18.56 54.74 16.28
C PHE A 31 -18.47 53.24 15.91
N ILE A 32 -19.61 52.55 15.77
CA ILE A 32 -19.65 51.12 15.42
C ILE A 32 -19.03 50.87 14.05
N ILE A 33 -19.34 51.70 13.04
CA ILE A 33 -18.76 51.58 11.70
C ILE A 33 -17.26 51.84 11.73
N ALA A 34 -16.80 52.89 12.43
CA ALA A 34 -15.37 53.19 12.56
C ALA A 34 -14.61 52.13 13.35
N PHE A 35 -15.24 51.51 14.34
CA PHE A 35 -14.69 50.39 15.09
C PHE A 35 -14.60 49.13 14.21
N ALA A 36 -15.66 48.78 13.48
CA ALA A 36 -15.67 47.65 12.56
C ALA A 36 -14.60 47.78 11.46
N LEU A 37 -14.45 48.98 10.89
CA LEU A 37 -13.40 49.28 9.90
C LEU A 37 -12.00 49.18 10.52
N ARG A 38 -11.79 49.64 11.75
CA ARG A 38 -10.52 49.47 12.48
C ARG A 38 -10.20 48.01 12.75
N VAL A 39 -11.19 47.21 13.15
CA VAL A 39 -11.01 45.76 13.37
C VAL A 39 -10.70 45.06 12.05
N LEU A 40 -11.41 45.38 10.96
CA LEU A 40 -11.15 44.83 9.63
C LEU A 40 -9.74 45.17 9.13
N THR A 41 -9.35 46.44 9.19
CA THR A 41 -8.00 46.87 8.78
C THR A 41 -6.90 46.32 9.68
N PHE A 42 -7.17 46.13 10.97
CA PHE A 42 -6.27 45.44 11.89
C PHE A 42 -6.11 43.97 11.53
N ILE A 43 -7.21 43.27 11.22
CA ILE A 43 -7.18 41.87 10.78
C ILE A 43 -6.44 41.75 9.45
N GLU A 44 -6.74 42.61 8.46
CA GLU A 44 -6.05 42.60 7.16
C GLU A 44 -4.54 42.84 7.31
N ARG A 45 -4.13 43.85 8.09
CA ARG A 45 -2.70 44.15 8.30
C ARG A 45 -1.97 43.08 9.10
N ASN A 46 -2.65 42.41 10.02
CA ASN A 46 -2.03 41.44 10.92
C ASN A 46 -2.37 39.99 10.58
N ILE A 47 -3.06 39.71 9.47
CA ILE A 47 -3.48 38.34 9.14
C ILE A 47 -2.29 37.42 8.96
N ILE A 48 -1.22 37.90 8.33
CA ILE A 48 0.03 37.16 8.15
C ILE A 48 0.70 36.95 9.50
N THR A 49 0.72 37.96 10.37
CA THR A 49 1.34 37.89 11.70
C THR A 49 0.58 36.95 12.65
N ILE A 50 -0.75 36.97 12.62
CA ILE A 50 -1.64 36.08 13.38
C ILE A 50 -1.53 34.64 12.84
N PHE A 51 -1.46 34.47 11.52
CA PHE A 51 -1.28 33.17 10.89
C PHE A 51 0.11 32.59 11.18
N MET A 52 1.15 33.43 11.14
CA MET A 52 2.52 33.05 11.48
C MET A 52 2.68 32.76 12.97
N SER A 53 2.05 33.52 13.87
CA SER A 53 2.07 33.23 15.31
C SER A 53 1.30 31.94 15.64
N PHE A 54 0.18 31.68 14.97
CA PHE A 54 -0.55 30.41 15.07
C PHE A 54 0.28 29.22 14.55
N LEU A 55 0.99 29.39 13.43
CA LEU A 55 1.93 28.40 12.88
C LEU A 55 3.20 28.23 13.73
N LEU A 56 3.69 29.27 14.41
CA LEU A 56 4.85 29.17 15.28
C LEU A 56 4.51 28.48 16.60
N VAL A 57 3.37 28.83 17.22
CA VAL A 57 2.95 28.32 18.53
C VAL A 57 2.30 26.94 18.42
N LYS A 58 1.35 26.75 17.49
CA LYS A 58 0.67 25.45 17.28
C LYS A 58 1.19 24.69 16.06
N GLY A 59 1.71 25.39 15.06
CA GLY A 59 2.20 24.74 13.85
C GLY A 59 3.48 23.93 14.04
N LYS A 60 4.37 24.24 15.01
CA LYS A 60 5.47 23.31 15.38
C LYS A 60 4.93 21.94 15.79
N PHE A 61 3.84 21.91 16.56
CA PHE A 61 3.21 20.66 17.00
C PHE A 61 2.55 19.91 15.84
N VAL A 62 1.83 20.63 14.97
CA VAL A 62 1.21 20.05 13.77
C VAL A 62 2.27 19.54 12.79
N TRP A 63 3.35 20.29 12.56
CA TRP A 63 4.47 19.88 11.72
C TRP A 63 5.21 18.67 12.30
N ILE A 64 5.45 18.63 13.61
CA ILE A 64 6.07 17.46 14.26
C ILE A 64 5.17 16.23 14.15
N ILE A 65 3.86 16.36 14.33
CA ILE A 65 2.90 15.25 14.15
C ILE A 65 2.83 14.83 12.67
N PHE A 66 2.89 15.79 11.74
CA PHE A 66 2.84 15.53 10.31
C PHE A 66 4.11 14.82 9.82
N ILE A 67 5.31 15.31 10.19
CA ILE A 67 6.57 14.60 9.94
C ILE A 67 6.54 13.24 10.61
N LYS A 68 6.12 13.13 11.88
CA LYS A 68 6.00 11.82 12.56
C LYS A 68 5.05 10.88 11.81
N LYS A 69 3.93 11.36 11.27
CA LYS A 69 3.01 10.54 10.47
C LYS A 69 3.60 10.16 9.12
N ILE A 70 4.37 11.03 8.47
CA ILE A 70 5.09 10.74 7.22
C ILE A 70 6.24 9.74 7.45
N THR A 71 7.00 9.89 8.54
CA THR A 71 8.02 8.91 8.92
C THR A 71 7.40 7.60 9.38
N ILE A 72 6.24 7.64 10.04
CA ILE A 72 5.44 6.43 10.29
C ILE A 72 5.01 5.81 8.95
N LEU A 73 4.57 6.58 7.95
CA LEU A 73 4.23 6.05 6.61
C LEU A 73 5.42 5.47 5.84
N SER A 74 6.63 6.01 6.04
CA SER A 74 7.86 5.43 5.49
C SER A 74 8.30 4.17 6.26
N VAL A 75 8.01 4.10 7.57
CA VAL A 75 8.29 2.97 8.46
C VAL A 75 7.20 1.87 8.38
N THR A 76 5.95 2.19 8.02
CA THR A 76 4.81 1.24 7.95
C THR A 76 4.91 0.25 6.79
N GLY A 77 6.05 0.20 6.10
CA GLY A 77 6.34 -0.84 5.12
C GLY A 77 5.64 -0.68 3.79
N LEU A 78 4.78 0.34 3.60
CA LEU A 78 4.14 0.61 2.30
C LEU A 78 5.16 1.01 1.23
N GLY A 79 6.09 1.92 1.55
CA GLY A 79 7.19 2.28 0.65
C GLY A 79 8.15 1.12 0.38
N LYS A 80 8.48 0.34 1.42
CA LYS A 80 9.30 -0.87 1.27
C LYS A 80 8.60 -1.92 0.40
N ARG A 81 7.30 -2.12 0.60
CA ARG A 81 6.47 -3.08 -0.16
C ARG A 81 6.35 -2.66 -1.63
N TYR A 82 6.20 -1.37 -1.91
CA TYR A 82 6.21 -0.87 -3.28
C TYR A 82 7.55 -1.15 -3.97
N LEU A 83 8.67 -0.79 -3.33
CA LEU A 83 10.00 -1.04 -3.88
C LEU A 83 10.29 -2.54 -4.05
N THR A 84 9.91 -3.39 -3.09
CA THR A 84 10.15 -4.82 -3.19
C THR A 84 9.24 -5.49 -4.21
N GLU A 85 7.92 -5.28 -4.16
CA GLU A 85 6.96 -5.96 -5.03
C GLU A 85 6.94 -5.38 -6.45
N LYS A 86 6.79 -4.06 -6.60
CA LYS A 86 6.63 -3.43 -7.93
C LYS A 86 7.94 -3.21 -8.65
N VAL A 87 9.03 -2.88 -7.94
CA VAL A 87 10.31 -2.56 -8.60
C VAL A 87 11.19 -3.80 -8.69
N PHE A 88 11.49 -4.41 -7.54
CA PHE A 88 12.46 -5.49 -7.47
C PHE A 88 11.90 -6.83 -7.98
N ILE A 89 10.81 -7.34 -7.40
CA ILE A 89 10.22 -8.64 -7.77
C ILE A 89 9.74 -8.62 -9.22
N HIS A 90 9.10 -7.54 -9.68
CA HIS A 90 8.67 -7.42 -11.07
C HIS A 90 9.84 -7.56 -12.04
N HIS A 91 10.95 -6.85 -11.81
CA HIS A 91 12.11 -6.92 -12.71
C HIS A 91 12.91 -8.22 -12.54
N LEU A 92 13.02 -8.75 -11.34
CA LEU A 92 13.68 -10.04 -11.09
C LEU A 92 12.93 -11.17 -11.81
N THR A 93 11.60 -11.21 -11.72
CA THR A 93 10.80 -12.23 -12.41
C THR A 93 10.81 -12.04 -13.92
N LYS A 94 10.51 -10.83 -14.40
CA LYS A 94 10.35 -10.54 -15.83
C LYS A 94 11.68 -10.54 -16.60
N ASN A 95 12.73 -9.93 -16.04
CA ASN A 95 13.99 -9.68 -16.74
C ASN A 95 15.11 -10.66 -16.38
N LEU A 96 15.01 -11.40 -15.27
CA LEU A 96 16.04 -12.37 -14.87
C LEU A 96 15.53 -13.81 -14.92
N LEU A 97 14.50 -14.16 -14.15
CA LEU A 97 14.05 -15.55 -14.03
C LEU A 97 13.40 -16.08 -15.32
N ASN A 98 12.48 -15.31 -15.92
CA ASN A 98 11.77 -15.75 -17.12
C ASN A 98 12.72 -16.03 -18.30
N PRO A 99 13.69 -15.15 -18.63
CA PRO A 99 14.66 -15.43 -19.68
C PRO A 99 15.56 -16.64 -19.37
N LEU A 100 15.96 -16.85 -18.11
CA LEU A 100 16.86 -17.94 -17.72
C LEU A 100 16.16 -19.29 -17.57
N ARG A 101 14.83 -19.31 -17.47
CA ARG A 101 14.06 -20.53 -17.17
C ARG A 101 14.39 -21.71 -18.08
N ALA A 102 14.49 -21.49 -19.39
CA ALA A 102 14.80 -22.55 -20.35
C ALA A 102 16.23 -23.09 -20.19
N ASP A 103 17.19 -22.21 -19.93
CA ASP A 103 18.59 -22.55 -19.73
C ASP A 103 18.78 -23.31 -18.40
N ILE A 104 18.11 -22.87 -17.33
CA ILE A 104 18.10 -23.55 -16.02
C ILE A 104 17.51 -24.95 -16.14
N ILE A 105 16.36 -25.10 -16.82
CA ILE A 105 15.78 -26.44 -17.07
C ILE A 105 16.80 -27.32 -17.81
N GLY A 106 17.52 -26.75 -18.80
CA GLY A 106 18.58 -27.49 -19.49
C GLY A 106 19.76 -27.89 -18.63
N LEU A 107 20.18 -27.01 -17.73
CA LEU A 107 21.20 -27.32 -16.74
C LEU A 107 20.73 -28.45 -15.83
N ILE A 108 19.49 -28.39 -15.34
CA ILE A 108 18.91 -29.43 -14.48
C ILE A 108 18.84 -30.77 -15.24
N ASP A 109 18.39 -30.78 -16.49
CA ASP A 109 18.32 -32.00 -17.31
C ASP A 109 19.72 -32.59 -17.55
N TYR A 110 20.72 -31.74 -17.79
CA TYR A 110 22.11 -32.15 -17.96
C TYR A 110 22.67 -32.74 -16.66
N ILE A 111 22.50 -32.05 -15.53
CA ILE A 111 22.89 -32.55 -14.21
C ILE A 111 22.20 -33.88 -13.92
N LYS A 112 20.89 -34.00 -14.19
CA LYS A 112 20.15 -35.24 -13.99
C LYS A 112 20.65 -36.40 -14.85
N LYS A 113 21.13 -36.12 -16.06
CA LYS A 113 21.58 -37.17 -16.98
C LYS A 113 22.99 -37.66 -16.68
N TYR A 114 23.87 -36.76 -16.24
CA TYR A 114 25.30 -37.06 -16.12
C TYR A 114 25.79 -37.14 -14.68
N PHE A 115 25.07 -36.58 -13.71
CA PHE A 115 25.57 -36.40 -12.34
C PHE A 115 24.73 -37.11 -11.27
N THR A 116 23.62 -37.78 -11.61
CA THR A 116 22.76 -38.48 -10.63
C THR A 116 23.44 -39.63 -9.91
N ASP A 117 24.39 -40.29 -10.57
CA ASP A 117 25.03 -41.49 -10.03
C ASP A 117 26.24 -41.15 -9.14
N PHE A 118 26.69 -39.89 -9.16
CA PHE A 118 27.82 -39.44 -8.36
C PHE A 118 27.42 -39.25 -6.89
N ASN A 119 28.14 -39.91 -5.99
CA ASN A 119 27.89 -39.85 -4.56
C ASN A 119 28.02 -38.43 -3.99
N ILE A 120 28.93 -37.62 -4.55
CA ILE A 120 29.12 -36.21 -4.17
C ILE A 120 27.87 -35.39 -4.46
N VAL A 121 27.22 -35.61 -5.61
CA VAL A 121 26.03 -34.87 -6.03
C VAL A 121 24.84 -35.24 -5.15
N LYS A 122 24.71 -36.51 -4.76
CA LYS A 122 23.70 -36.95 -3.78
C LYS A 122 23.89 -36.25 -2.43
N LYS A 123 25.13 -36.13 -1.94
CA LYS A 123 25.44 -35.39 -0.70
C LYS A 123 25.09 -33.90 -0.81
N ILE A 124 25.43 -33.26 -1.93
CA ILE A 124 25.09 -31.85 -2.18
C ILE A 124 23.56 -31.65 -2.23
N ILE A 125 22.82 -32.52 -2.92
CA ILE A 125 21.36 -32.47 -2.96
C ILE A 125 20.77 -32.62 -1.56
N SER A 126 21.30 -33.55 -0.75
CA SER A 126 20.88 -33.73 0.64
C SER A 126 21.10 -32.46 1.48
N ILE A 127 22.26 -31.81 1.33
CA ILE A 127 22.56 -30.52 1.99
C ILE A 127 21.56 -29.45 1.57
N PHE A 128 21.23 -29.33 0.28
CA PHE A 128 20.23 -28.36 -0.18
C PHE A 128 18.81 -28.67 0.32
N ILE A 129 18.43 -29.94 0.37
CA ILE A 129 17.14 -30.36 0.95
C ILE A 129 17.10 -30.01 2.43
N PHE A 130 18.18 -30.25 3.16
CA PHE A 130 18.31 -29.89 4.57
C PHE A 130 18.27 -28.37 4.80
N LEU A 131 18.96 -27.58 3.98
CA LEU A 131 18.85 -26.11 4.03
C LEU A 131 17.43 -25.62 3.72
N SER A 132 16.75 -26.25 2.77
CA SER A 132 15.36 -25.93 2.45
C SER A 132 14.41 -26.27 3.60
N SER A 133 14.61 -27.39 4.30
CA SER A 133 13.81 -27.73 5.48
C SER A 133 14.10 -26.81 6.65
N LEU A 134 15.36 -26.40 6.86
CA LEU A 134 15.74 -25.41 7.86
C LEU A 134 15.08 -24.04 7.60
N SER A 135 15.07 -23.59 6.34
CA SER A 135 14.38 -22.35 5.95
C SER A 135 12.87 -22.43 6.21
N TYR A 136 12.26 -23.61 6.01
CA TYR A 136 10.86 -23.84 6.34
C TYR A 136 10.64 -23.68 7.85
N ILE A 137 11.44 -24.35 8.69
CA ILE A 137 11.37 -24.25 10.15
C ILE A 137 11.53 -22.79 10.62
N ALA A 138 12.51 -22.07 10.09
CA ALA A 138 12.74 -20.66 10.42
C ALA A 138 11.53 -19.78 10.06
N LYS A 139 10.85 -20.05 8.94
CA LYS A 139 9.63 -19.33 8.55
C LYS A 139 8.49 -19.58 9.54
N TYR A 140 8.29 -20.82 9.98
CA TYR A 140 7.29 -21.15 11.01
C TYR A 140 7.62 -20.51 12.35
N MET A 141 8.90 -20.54 12.75
CA MET A 141 9.36 -19.89 13.97
C MET A 141 9.09 -18.37 13.91
N GLY A 142 9.38 -17.72 12.79
CA GLY A 142 9.09 -16.30 12.57
C GLY A 142 7.59 -15.98 12.61
N ILE A 143 6.74 -16.83 12.03
CA ILE A 143 5.28 -16.68 12.09
C ILE A 143 4.79 -16.83 13.54
N PHE A 144 5.29 -17.80 14.28
CA PHE A 144 4.92 -18.01 15.69
C PHE A 144 5.35 -16.83 16.57
N LEU A 145 6.53 -16.26 16.32
CA LEU A 145 7.01 -15.05 16.96
C LEU A 145 6.12 -13.85 16.64
N ALA A 146 5.73 -13.68 15.37
CA ALA A 146 4.81 -12.62 14.95
C ALA A 146 3.44 -12.78 15.64
N ILE A 147 2.90 -14.00 15.73
CA ILE A 147 1.65 -14.30 16.45
C ILE A 147 1.79 -13.92 17.93
N LYS A 148 2.89 -14.31 18.60
CA LYS A 148 3.18 -13.92 19.98
C LYS A 148 3.24 -12.40 20.16
N VAL A 149 3.91 -11.68 19.26
CA VAL A 149 4.01 -10.21 19.29
C VAL A 149 2.65 -9.56 19.07
N VAL A 150 1.82 -10.10 18.16
CA VAL A 150 0.45 -9.63 17.93
C VAL A 150 -0.42 -9.86 19.16
N LEU A 151 -0.36 -11.06 19.76
CA LEU A 151 -1.05 -11.36 21.02
C LEU A 151 -0.61 -10.40 22.13
N ALA A 152 0.69 -10.18 22.31
CA ALA A 152 1.21 -9.24 23.30
C ALA A 152 0.74 -7.80 23.04
N LYS A 153 0.70 -7.37 21.76
CA LYS A 153 0.13 -6.06 21.38
C LYS A 153 -1.36 -5.97 21.65
N ILE A 154 -2.13 -7.02 21.36
CA ILE A 154 -3.57 -7.08 21.66
C ILE A 154 -3.78 -6.98 23.16
N TRP A 155 -3.04 -7.74 23.97
CA TRP A 155 -3.09 -7.67 25.43
C TRP A 155 -2.68 -6.30 25.97
N SER A 156 -1.58 -5.72 25.48
CA SER A 156 -1.15 -4.38 25.86
C SER A 156 -2.19 -3.31 25.47
N PHE A 157 -2.81 -3.46 24.30
CA PHE A 157 -3.89 -2.58 23.85
C PHE A 157 -5.15 -2.76 24.70
N LEU A 158 -5.54 -3.99 25.02
CA LEU A 158 -6.68 -4.29 25.89
C LEU A 158 -6.45 -3.71 27.28
N LEU A 159 -5.24 -3.87 27.84
CA LEU A 159 -4.84 -3.31 29.11
C LEU A 159 -4.88 -1.78 29.06
N ALA A 160 -4.32 -1.17 28.01
CA ALA A 160 -4.36 0.29 27.84
C ALA A 160 -5.79 0.81 27.65
N PHE A 161 -6.65 0.06 26.96
CA PHE A 161 -8.06 0.37 26.79
C PHE A 161 -8.82 0.24 28.11
N PHE A 162 -8.55 -0.81 28.88
CA PHE A 162 -9.14 -1.03 30.20
C PHE A 162 -8.68 0.03 31.21
N LEU A 163 -7.39 0.38 31.21
CA LEU A 163 -6.85 1.48 32.00
C LEU A 163 -7.46 2.81 31.57
N LYS A 164 -7.52 3.11 30.26
CA LYS A 164 -8.15 4.34 29.77
C LYS A 164 -9.62 4.41 30.12
N ILE A 165 -10.38 3.34 29.94
CA ILE A 165 -11.80 3.27 30.33
C ILE A 165 -11.93 3.40 31.84
N SER A 166 -11.14 2.69 32.62
CA SER A 166 -11.20 2.77 34.08
C SER A 166 -10.84 4.17 34.56
N THR A 167 -9.77 4.78 34.04
CA THR A 167 -9.43 6.18 34.34
C THR A 167 -10.46 7.15 33.82
N ALA A 168 -11.05 6.93 32.64
CA ALA A 168 -12.10 7.78 32.10
C ALA A 168 -13.42 7.60 32.84
N PHE A 169 -13.68 6.42 33.41
CA PHE A 169 -14.84 6.13 34.24
C PHE A 169 -14.64 6.74 35.62
N ILE A 170 -13.45 6.63 36.22
CA ILE A 170 -13.10 7.33 37.46
C ILE A 170 -13.16 8.83 37.24
N TYR A 171 -12.50 9.38 36.21
CA TYR A 171 -12.59 10.78 35.83
C TYR A 171 -14.01 11.18 35.44
N PHE A 172 -14.79 10.32 34.80
CA PHE A 172 -16.19 10.60 34.49
C PHE A 172 -16.96 10.69 35.79
N PHE A 173 -16.83 9.78 36.74
CA PHE A 173 -17.49 9.95 38.04
C PHE A 173 -16.98 11.20 38.78
N THR A 174 -15.67 11.45 38.78
CA THR A 174 -15.08 12.63 39.45
C THR A 174 -15.50 13.95 38.78
N ASN A 175 -15.48 14.06 37.45
CA ASN A 175 -15.92 15.23 36.66
C ASN A 175 -17.43 15.26 36.40
N TYR A 176 -18.18 14.17 36.49
CA TYR A 176 -19.65 14.16 36.36
C TYR A 176 -20.25 14.63 37.68
N ILE A 177 -19.58 14.33 38.81
CA ILE A 177 -19.85 14.94 40.11
C ILE A 177 -19.38 16.41 40.15
N TRP A 178 -18.31 16.81 39.44
CA TRP A 178 -17.77 18.19 39.52
C TRP A 178 -17.99 19.14 38.32
N ASN A 179 -18.36 18.67 37.13
CA ASN A 179 -18.35 19.47 35.89
C ASN A 179 -19.24 18.83 34.79
N SER A 180 -20.50 18.56 35.16
CA SER A 180 -21.71 18.52 34.31
C SER A 180 -21.49 18.38 32.79
N TRP A 181 -21.52 17.13 32.29
CA TRP A 181 -22.07 16.55 31.02
C TRP A 181 -22.15 17.34 29.68
N ILE A 182 -21.99 18.65 29.65
CA ILE A 182 -22.30 19.54 28.52
C ILE A 182 -21.13 19.67 27.54
N THR A 183 -19.88 19.58 28.02
CA THR A 183 -18.67 19.82 27.22
C THR A 183 -18.45 18.83 26.07
N PRO A 184 -18.64 17.51 26.25
CA PRO A 184 -18.44 16.54 25.16
C PRO A 184 -19.49 16.67 24.05
N ILE A 185 -20.72 17.03 24.41
CA ILE A 185 -21.81 17.27 23.45
C ILE A 185 -21.51 18.55 22.65
N LEU A 186 -21.01 19.61 23.31
CA LEU A 186 -20.57 20.85 22.66
C LEU A 186 -19.41 20.63 21.70
N GLU A 187 -18.41 19.83 22.05
CA GLU A 187 -17.23 19.58 21.21
C GLU A 187 -17.60 18.83 19.91
N ILE A 188 -18.45 17.81 20.00
CA ILE A 188 -18.97 17.08 18.83
C ILE A 188 -19.85 18.00 17.96
N PHE A 189 -20.68 18.85 18.58
CA PHE A 189 -21.53 19.80 17.86
C PHE A 189 -20.71 20.89 17.15
N ILE A 190 -19.67 21.41 17.80
CA ILE A 190 -18.76 22.44 17.25
C ILE A 190 -17.94 21.88 16.09
N PHE A 191 -17.37 20.68 16.22
CA PHE A 191 -16.59 20.10 15.12
C PHE A 191 -17.47 19.69 13.94
N SER A 192 -18.66 19.12 14.18
CA SER A 192 -19.61 18.77 13.12
C SER A 192 -20.12 20.03 12.38
N TRP A 193 -20.42 21.10 13.11
CA TRP A 193 -20.80 22.39 12.54
C TRP A 193 -19.66 23.05 11.77
N PHE A 194 -18.43 23.03 12.30
CA PHE A 194 -17.24 23.57 11.65
C PHE A 194 -16.91 22.86 10.33
N PHE A 195 -17.01 21.53 10.29
CA PHE A 195 -16.82 20.76 9.05
C PHE A 195 -17.93 21.02 8.03
N SER A 196 -19.19 21.15 8.48
CA SER A 196 -20.30 21.52 7.59
C SER A 196 -20.13 22.92 6.99
N LEU A 197 -19.59 23.87 7.76
CA LEU A 197 -19.25 25.22 7.30
C LEU A 197 -18.11 25.21 6.28
N MET A 198 -17.06 24.42 6.53
CA MET A 198 -15.93 24.24 5.61
C MET A 198 -16.36 23.66 4.25
N GLU A 199 -17.33 22.75 4.24
CA GLU A 199 -17.85 22.13 3.02
C GLU A 199 -18.75 23.06 2.21
N LYS A 200 -19.51 23.93 2.89
CA LYS A 200 -20.42 24.92 2.26
C LYS A 200 -19.72 26.19 1.77
N VAL A 201 -18.50 26.47 2.21
CA VAL A 201 -17.72 27.62 1.72
C VAL A 201 -16.98 27.22 0.44
N PRO A 202 -17.45 27.64 -0.76
CA PRO A 202 -16.90 27.18 -2.03
C PRO A 202 -15.42 27.56 -2.21
N PHE A 203 -14.96 28.60 -1.53
CA PHE A 203 -13.56 29.03 -1.55
C PHE A 203 -12.62 28.01 -0.87
N ILE A 204 -13.00 27.48 0.29
CA ILE A 204 -12.18 26.52 1.06
C ILE A 204 -12.14 25.17 0.35
N ASN A 205 -13.28 24.71 -0.17
CA ASN A 205 -13.34 23.47 -0.95
C ASN A 205 -12.47 23.56 -2.21
N ARG A 206 -12.54 24.67 -2.96
CA ARG A 206 -11.64 24.92 -4.11
C ARG A 206 -10.17 24.94 -3.70
N PHE A 207 -9.83 25.50 -2.54
CA PHE A 207 -8.47 25.52 -2.01
C PHE A 207 -7.97 24.11 -1.62
N LEU A 208 -8.79 23.32 -0.93
CA LEU A 208 -8.48 21.94 -0.58
C LEU A 208 -8.35 21.05 -1.82
N GLN A 209 -9.19 21.24 -2.83
CA GLN A 209 -9.08 20.53 -4.11
C GLN A 209 -7.78 20.89 -4.84
N LYS A 210 -7.36 22.16 -4.85
CA LYS A 210 -6.06 22.57 -5.40
C LYS A 210 -4.89 21.94 -4.64
N ILE A 211 -4.95 21.90 -3.31
CA ILE A 211 -3.93 21.23 -2.48
C ILE A 211 -3.88 19.74 -2.80
N TYR A 212 -5.03 19.08 -2.88
CA TYR A 212 -5.11 17.66 -3.21
C TYR A 212 -4.55 17.36 -4.61
N ALA A 213 -4.91 18.15 -5.62
CA ALA A 213 -4.37 18.04 -6.97
C ALA A 213 -2.84 18.22 -6.98
N TYR A 214 -2.33 19.22 -6.26
CA TYR A 214 -0.89 19.44 -6.10
C TYR A 214 -0.19 18.23 -5.46
N PHE A 215 -0.78 17.62 -4.43
CA PHE A 215 -0.24 16.40 -3.83
C PHE A 215 -0.26 15.21 -4.79
N GLN A 216 -1.32 15.04 -5.59
CA GLN A 216 -1.37 13.99 -6.62
C GLN A 216 -0.28 14.19 -7.67
N ASP A 217 -0.10 15.42 -8.17
CA ASP A 217 0.94 15.75 -9.14
C ASP A 217 2.34 15.52 -8.57
N PHE A 218 2.55 15.90 -7.30
CA PHE A 218 3.79 15.64 -6.59
C PHE A 218 4.09 14.14 -6.45
N ILE A 219 3.09 13.31 -6.15
CA ILE A 219 3.24 11.84 -6.11
C ILE A 219 3.61 11.31 -7.51
N LEU A 220 2.98 11.81 -8.58
CA LEU A 220 3.32 11.42 -9.95
C LEU A 220 4.75 11.81 -10.36
N ILE A 221 5.26 12.93 -9.86
CA ILE A 221 6.66 13.34 -10.06
C ILE A 221 7.59 12.37 -9.32
N ILE A 222 7.28 12.04 -8.06
CA ILE A 222 8.05 11.06 -7.29
C ILE A 222 8.08 9.70 -8.00
N ASP A 223 6.94 9.21 -8.49
CA ASP A 223 6.86 7.95 -9.22
C ASP A 223 7.74 7.97 -10.48
N ARG A 224 7.74 9.07 -11.24
CA ARG A 224 8.62 9.24 -12.42
C ARG A 224 10.10 9.26 -12.05
N VAL A 225 10.47 9.89 -10.93
CA VAL A 225 11.86 9.92 -10.44
C VAL A 225 12.28 8.53 -9.99
N LEU A 226 11.44 7.83 -9.22
CA LEU A 226 11.70 6.45 -8.81
C LEU A 226 11.83 5.50 -10.00
N GLU A 227 11.02 5.69 -11.05
CA GLU A 227 11.14 4.93 -12.29
C GLU A 227 12.52 5.09 -12.94
N LYS A 228 12.98 6.34 -13.10
CA LYS A 228 14.31 6.59 -13.68
C LYS A 228 15.45 6.10 -12.80
N MET A 229 15.36 6.33 -11.49
CA MET A 229 16.42 5.99 -10.54
C MET A 229 16.56 4.50 -10.27
N PHE A 230 15.45 3.73 -10.30
CA PHE A 230 15.50 2.32 -9.94
C PHE A 230 15.15 1.38 -11.09
N HIS A 231 14.04 1.60 -11.81
CA HIS A 231 13.59 0.64 -12.82
C HIS A 231 14.57 0.51 -14.00
N ILE A 232 15.15 1.62 -14.46
CA ILE A 232 16.13 1.62 -15.56
C ILE A 232 17.42 0.88 -15.17
N PRO A 233 18.14 1.25 -14.09
CA PRO A 233 19.36 0.55 -13.72
C PRO A 233 19.11 -0.90 -13.32
N LEU A 234 18.00 -1.22 -12.64
CA LEU A 234 17.67 -2.63 -12.36
C LEU A 234 17.49 -3.43 -13.64
N ARG A 235 16.80 -2.87 -14.65
CA ARG A 235 16.59 -3.56 -15.93
C ARG A 235 17.91 -3.88 -16.61
N LEU A 236 18.84 -2.92 -16.64
CA LEU A 236 20.16 -3.09 -17.23
C LEU A 236 20.99 -4.13 -16.46
N LEU A 237 21.03 -4.02 -15.13
CA LEU A 237 21.73 -4.95 -14.25
C LEU A 237 21.19 -6.38 -14.41
N MET A 238 19.87 -6.57 -14.40
CA MET A 238 19.25 -7.89 -14.59
C MET A 238 19.57 -8.45 -15.99
N GLY A 239 19.52 -7.62 -17.03
CA GLY A 239 19.89 -8.03 -18.39
C GLY A 239 21.36 -8.46 -18.51
N PHE A 240 22.26 -7.76 -17.82
CA PHE A 240 23.67 -8.13 -17.71
C PHE A 240 23.85 -9.48 -17.00
N LEU A 241 23.21 -9.67 -15.84
CA LEU A 241 23.23 -10.92 -15.09
C LEU A 241 22.72 -12.10 -15.92
N VAL A 242 21.64 -11.93 -16.68
CA VAL A 242 21.12 -12.99 -17.57
C VAL A 242 22.17 -13.41 -18.59
N LYS A 243 22.83 -12.45 -19.26
CA LYS A 243 23.88 -12.76 -20.25
C LYS A 243 25.04 -13.51 -19.60
N PHE A 244 25.46 -13.07 -18.42
CA PHE A 244 26.54 -13.70 -17.66
C PHE A 244 26.19 -15.15 -17.26
N ILE A 245 25.03 -15.35 -16.63
CA ILE A 245 24.56 -16.68 -16.20
C ILE A 245 24.39 -17.62 -17.40
N ARG A 246 23.79 -17.14 -18.51
CA ARG A 246 23.67 -17.96 -19.73
C ARG A 246 25.03 -18.40 -20.27
N LYS A 247 26.01 -17.50 -20.28
CA LYS A 247 27.37 -17.80 -20.73
C LYS A 247 28.00 -18.89 -19.85
N LEU A 248 27.82 -18.81 -18.54
CA LEU A 248 28.28 -19.85 -17.61
C LEU A 248 27.59 -21.19 -17.86
N ILE A 249 26.26 -21.21 -17.95
CA ILE A 249 25.48 -22.45 -18.20
C ILE A 249 25.90 -23.10 -19.52
N ARG A 250 26.05 -22.32 -20.59
CA ARG A 250 26.43 -22.85 -21.92
C ARG A 250 27.84 -23.40 -21.96
N ARG A 251 28.78 -22.73 -21.28
CA ARG A 251 30.15 -23.24 -21.10
C ARG A 251 30.15 -24.54 -20.31
N PHE A 252 29.36 -24.62 -19.24
CA PHE A 252 29.25 -25.82 -18.42
C PHE A 252 28.67 -27.03 -19.15
N ILE A 253 27.63 -26.83 -19.96
CA ILE A 253 26.98 -27.91 -20.76
C ILE A 253 27.74 -28.17 -22.08
N ASN A 254 28.79 -27.40 -22.37
CA ASN A 254 29.57 -27.45 -23.61
C ASN A 254 28.71 -27.35 -24.89
N ILE A 255 27.71 -26.46 -24.88
CA ILE A 255 26.80 -26.26 -26.02
C ILE A 255 27.53 -25.44 -27.08
N LYS A 256 27.74 -26.02 -28.28
CA LYS A 256 28.25 -25.28 -29.45
C LYS A 256 27.42 -24.03 -29.70
N HIS A 257 28.08 -22.93 -30.09
CA HIS A 257 27.42 -21.66 -30.37
C HIS A 257 26.31 -21.85 -31.41
N LYS A 258 25.07 -21.51 -31.05
CA LYS A 258 23.91 -21.60 -31.95
C LYS A 258 23.56 -20.20 -32.46
N SER A 259 22.98 -20.11 -33.65
CA SER A 259 22.43 -18.85 -34.14
C SER A 259 21.22 -18.42 -33.29
N LYS A 260 20.92 -17.11 -33.22
CA LYS A 260 19.77 -16.59 -32.45
C LYS A 260 18.45 -17.30 -32.79
N PHE A 261 18.24 -17.65 -34.06
CA PHE A 261 17.06 -18.37 -34.52
C PHE A 261 16.99 -19.79 -33.97
N GLN A 262 18.10 -20.53 -33.99
CA GLN A 262 18.18 -21.86 -33.41
C GLN A 262 17.98 -21.84 -31.89
N GLU A 263 18.47 -20.80 -31.20
CA GLU A 263 18.24 -20.61 -29.76
C GLU A 263 16.77 -20.36 -29.44
N LEU A 264 16.08 -19.54 -30.24
CA LEU A 264 14.64 -19.31 -30.10
C LEU A 264 13.85 -20.61 -30.34
N LYS A 265 14.18 -21.36 -31.39
CA LYS A 265 13.56 -22.66 -31.69
C LYS A 265 13.77 -23.65 -30.55
N TYR A 266 14.97 -23.71 -29.99
CA TYR A 266 15.30 -24.55 -28.84
C TYR A 266 14.51 -24.15 -27.59
N SER A 267 14.41 -22.85 -27.32
CA SER A 267 13.66 -22.30 -26.18
C SER A 267 12.16 -22.62 -26.30
N HIS A 268 11.58 -22.45 -27.49
CA HIS A 268 10.18 -22.81 -27.77
C HIS A 268 9.91 -24.32 -27.61
N ASN A 269 10.86 -25.18 -27.96
CA ASN A 269 10.72 -26.61 -27.76
C ASN A 269 10.72 -26.99 -26.27
N LYS A 270 11.55 -26.33 -25.46
CA LYS A 270 11.64 -26.58 -24.01
C LYS A 270 10.48 -25.99 -23.21
N LEU A 271 10.06 -24.78 -23.57
CA LEU A 271 8.92 -24.09 -22.96
C LEU A 271 7.86 -23.83 -24.03
N PRO A 272 7.10 -24.86 -24.44
CA PRO A 272 6.09 -24.70 -25.48
C PRO A 272 4.99 -23.75 -25.02
N ASN A 273 4.57 -22.88 -25.92
CA ASN A 273 3.42 -21.99 -25.71
C ASN A 273 2.12 -22.79 -25.54
N SER A 274 1.04 -22.12 -25.11
CA SER A 274 -0.27 -22.75 -24.89
C SER A 274 -0.76 -23.51 -26.13
N HIS A 275 -0.60 -22.95 -27.32
CA HIS A 275 -1.00 -23.57 -28.58
C HIS A 275 -0.24 -24.87 -28.88
N ILE A 276 1.09 -24.87 -28.77
CA ILE A 276 1.95 -26.04 -28.98
C ILE A 276 1.63 -27.12 -27.92
N ARG A 277 1.41 -26.74 -26.66
CA ARG A 277 0.98 -27.67 -25.60
C ARG A 277 -0.35 -28.34 -25.95
N LEU A 278 -1.34 -27.58 -26.41
CA LEU A 278 -2.62 -28.12 -26.85
C LEU A 278 -2.48 -29.04 -28.05
N LYS A 279 -1.64 -28.69 -29.02
CA LYS A 279 -1.33 -29.53 -30.19
C LYS A 279 -0.71 -30.86 -29.77
N ILE A 280 0.33 -30.83 -28.92
CA ILE A 280 0.96 -32.04 -28.36
C ILE A 280 -0.06 -32.89 -27.59
N LYS A 281 -0.94 -32.27 -26.79
CA LYS A 281 -1.99 -32.97 -26.05
C LYS A 281 -3.01 -33.64 -26.98
N ARG A 282 -3.42 -32.95 -28.05
CA ARG A 282 -4.30 -33.49 -29.10
C ARG A 282 -3.64 -34.66 -29.83
N ASP A 283 -2.37 -34.54 -30.20
CA ASP A 283 -1.63 -35.60 -30.89
C ASP A 283 -1.42 -36.83 -30.00
N LYS A 284 -1.12 -36.65 -28.72
CA LYS A 284 -1.09 -37.76 -27.73
C LYS A 284 -2.44 -38.46 -27.63
N ARG A 285 -3.54 -37.71 -27.54
CA ARG A 285 -4.91 -38.28 -27.54
C ARG A 285 -5.22 -39.04 -28.82
N LYS A 286 -4.84 -38.51 -29.98
CA LYS A 286 -5.00 -39.22 -31.28
C LYS A 286 -4.18 -40.51 -31.33
N LYS A 287 -2.94 -40.51 -30.85
CA LYS A 287 -2.09 -41.71 -30.77
C LYS A 287 -2.67 -42.77 -29.83
N LEU A 288 -3.17 -42.37 -28.66
CA LEU A 288 -3.86 -43.27 -27.73
C LEU A 288 -5.12 -43.87 -28.35
N LYS A 289 -5.95 -43.04 -29.00
CA LYS A 289 -7.13 -43.52 -29.74
C LYS A 289 -6.77 -44.48 -30.87
N LYS A 290 -5.72 -44.21 -31.65
CA LYS A 290 -5.24 -45.13 -32.70
C LYS A 290 -4.74 -46.46 -32.14
N LYS A 291 -4.14 -46.47 -30.94
CA LYS A 291 -3.72 -47.70 -30.27
C LYS A 291 -4.89 -48.49 -29.66
N SER A 292 -5.91 -47.80 -29.15
CA SER A 292 -7.10 -48.43 -28.57
C SER A 292 -8.12 -48.88 -29.62
N TYR A 293 -8.13 -48.26 -30.80
CA TYR A 293 -9.01 -48.61 -31.90
C TYR A 293 -8.44 -49.82 -32.66
N GLN A 294 -8.81 -51.03 -32.21
CA GLN A 294 -8.71 -52.21 -33.05
C GLN A 294 -9.89 -52.19 -34.04
N SER A 295 -9.60 -52.26 -35.34
CA SER A 295 -10.65 -52.41 -36.34
C SER A 295 -11.47 -53.67 -36.05
N ILE A 296 -12.77 -53.63 -36.34
CA ILE A 296 -13.69 -54.76 -36.13
C ILE A 296 -13.11 -56.04 -36.74
N PHE A 297 -12.51 -55.94 -37.93
CA PHE A 297 -11.78 -57.02 -38.59
C PHE A 297 -10.63 -57.60 -37.75
N LYS A 298 -9.74 -56.76 -37.18
CA LYS A 298 -8.64 -57.23 -36.31
C LYS A 298 -9.17 -57.90 -35.04
N ARG A 299 -10.26 -57.36 -34.49
CA ARG A 299 -10.92 -57.87 -33.27
C ARG A 299 -11.61 -59.21 -33.50
N LEU A 300 -12.18 -59.42 -34.70
CA LEU A 300 -12.75 -60.69 -35.13
C LEU A 300 -11.65 -61.71 -35.44
N LYS A 301 -10.55 -61.30 -36.09
CA LYS A 301 -9.40 -62.18 -36.38
C LYS A 301 -8.70 -62.68 -35.11
N SER A 302 -8.59 -61.85 -34.07
CA SER A 302 -8.05 -62.27 -32.77
C SER A 302 -9.00 -63.14 -31.95
N LYS A 303 -10.31 -63.17 -32.27
CA LYS A 303 -11.28 -64.09 -31.65
C LYS A 303 -11.37 -65.44 -32.37
N ARG A 304 -10.91 -65.51 -33.62
CA ARG A 304 -10.90 -66.73 -34.45
C ARG A 304 -9.58 -67.52 -34.35
N ARG A 305 -8.58 -66.96 -33.67
CA ARG A 305 -7.39 -67.68 -33.21
C ARG A 305 -7.56 -67.98 -31.74
#